data_AF-B9XBI9-F1
#
_entry.id   AF-B9XBI9-F1
#
_cell.length_a   1.000
_cell.length_b   1.000
_cell.length_c   1.000
_cell.angle_alpha   90.00
_cell.angle_beta   90.00
_cell.angle_gamma   90.00
#
_symmetry.space_group_name_H-M   'P 1'
#
loop_
_entity.id
_entity.type
_entity.pdbx_description
1 polymer ?
#
loop_
_entity_poly.entity_id
_entity_poly.type
_entity_poly.pdbx_seq_one_letter_code
_entity_poly.pdbx_strand_id
1 'polypeptide(L)'
;MKLILQRIRLVQLVAVFGISVQGLASAQSYNMDWFTVDGGGGTSSGGAFSINGTVGQPDAGVLSGGGYTVEGGYWSGVSIIQNTNAPILNIRLAGSNAILSWPVGISGFSLEETGAPDSGLWSPTSQAVLDTDTTHTVTVPAVNIIKCYRLKK
;
A
#
# COMPACT_ATOMS: atom_id res chain seq x y z
N MET A 1 25.97 36.68 -71.72
CA MET A 1 26.54 36.76 -70.36
C MET A 1 25.60 37.40 -69.32
N LYS A 2 24.98 38.56 -69.58
CA LYS A 2 24.07 39.25 -68.62
C LYS A 2 22.87 38.40 -68.15
N LEU A 3 22.19 37.67 -69.04
CA LEU A 3 21.07 36.79 -68.68
C LEU A 3 21.47 35.61 -67.76
N ILE A 4 22.67 35.05 -67.95
CA ILE A 4 23.18 33.93 -67.15
C ILE A 4 23.48 34.41 -65.72
N LEU A 5 24.11 35.58 -65.58
CA LEU A 5 24.37 36.22 -64.29
C LEU A 5 23.07 36.56 -63.54
N GLN A 6 22.03 37.00 -64.25
CA GLN A 6 20.72 37.31 -63.65
C GLN A 6 20.02 36.05 -63.13
N ARG A 7 20.10 34.93 -63.85
CA ARG A 7 19.55 33.64 -63.41
C ARG A 7 20.29 33.09 -62.18
N ILE A 8 21.62 33.22 -62.12
CA ILE A 8 22.41 32.81 -60.95
C ILE A 8 22.04 33.63 -59.71
N ARG A 9 21.92 34.96 -59.85
CA ARG A 9 21.49 35.84 -58.75
C ARG A 9 20.09 35.52 -58.24
N LEU A 10 19.16 35.19 -59.13
CA LEU A 10 17.80 34.79 -58.77
C LEU A 10 17.81 33.49 -57.97
N VAL A 11 18.59 32.48 -58.39
CA VAL A 11 18.73 31.20 -57.68
C VAL A 11 19.35 31.40 -56.30
N GLN A 12 20.37 32.26 -56.19
CA GLN A 12 20.98 32.60 -54.89
C GLN A 12 19.98 33.28 -53.95
N LEU A 13 19.16 34.18 -54.47
CA LEU A 13 18.18 34.91 -53.67
C LEU A 13 17.04 34.00 -53.17
N VAL A 14 16.59 33.07 -54.01
CA VAL A 14 15.61 32.04 -53.63
C VAL A 14 16.19 31.06 -52.61
N ALA A 15 17.45 30.65 -52.75
CA ALA A 15 18.12 29.77 -51.80
C ALA A 15 18.29 30.43 -50.42
N VAL A 16 18.68 31.71 -50.38
CA VAL A 16 18.80 32.47 -49.12
C VAL A 16 17.43 32.65 -48.46
N PHE A 17 16.38 32.92 -49.24
CA PHE A 17 15.02 33.03 -48.73
C PHE A 17 14.53 31.69 -48.14
N GLY A 18 14.74 30.57 -48.85
CA GLY A 18 14.37 29.23 -48.39
C GLY A 18 15.07 28.82 -47.09
N ILE A 19 16.33 29.21 -46.90
CA ILE A 19 17.10 28.90 -45.67
C ILE A 19 16.59 29.72 -44.48
N SER A 20 16.17 30.97 -44.70
CA SER A 20 15.71 31.88 -43.63
C SER A 20 14.36 31.52 -43.00
N VAL A 21 13.53 30.72 -43.68
CA VAL A 21 12.19 30.32 -43.18
C VAL A 21 12.25 29.13 -42.21
N GLN A 22 13.38 28.43 -42.11
CA GLN A 22 13.53 27.26 -41.22
C GLN A 22 13.51 27.62 -39.72
N GLY A 23 13.74 28.88 -39.35
CA GLY A 23 13.79 29.34 -37.96
C GLY A 23 12.44 29.68 -37.31
N LEU A 24 11.32 29.54 -38.03
CA LEU A 24 9.98 29.92 -37.54
C LEU A 24 9.15 28.71 -37.03
N ALA A 25 9.70 27.51 -37.05
CA ALA A 25 9.04 26.35 -36.47
C ALA A 25 9.21 26.36 -34.94
N SER A 26 8.33 27.07 -34.23
CA SER A 26 8.19 26.89 -32.79
C SER A 26 7.50 25.56 -32.53
N ALA A 27 8.17 24.62 -31.86
CA ALA A 27 7.47 23.49 -31.27
C ALA A 27 6.45 24.01 -30.25
N GLN A 28 5.28 23.39 -30.17
CA GLN A 28 4.30 23.72 -29.16
C GLN A 28 4.80 23.30 -27.77
N SER A 29 4.62 24.16 -26.77
CA SER A 29 4.85 23.79 -25.37
C SER A 29 3.76 22.82 -24.96
N TYR A 30 4.07 21.52 -24.96
CA TYR A 30 3.18 20.52 -24.38
C TYR A 30 3.35 20.56 -22.87
N ASN A 31 2.28 20.95 -22.17
CA ASN A 31 2.12 20.58 -20.76
C ASN A 31 1.31 19.29 -20.73
N MET A 32 1.90 18.22 -20.18
CA MET A 32 1.17 17.02 -19.82
C MET A 32 0.88 17.13 -18.33
N ASP A 33 -0.35 17.53 -18.01
CA ASP A 33 -0.80 17.53 -16.63
C ASP A 33 -0.75 16.08 -16.10
N TRP A 34 -0.14 15.91 -14.95
CA TRP A 34 -0.11 14.64 -14.24
C TRP A 34 -0.96 14.75 -12.99
N PHE A 35 -1.65 13.67 -12.66
CA PHE A 35 -2.50 13.56 -11.49
C PHE A 35 -2.25 12.22 -10.83
N THR A 36 -2.27 12.20 -9.50
CA THR A 36 -2.37 10.97 -8.72
C THR A 36 -3.83 10.65 -8.47
N VAL A 37 -4.13 9.35 -8.34
CA VAL A 37 -5.40 8.88 -7.78
C VAL A 37 -5.11 8.35 -6.39
N ASP A 38 -5.34 9.20 -5.40
CA ASP A 38 -5.07 8.89 -4.00
C ASP A 38 -6.41 8.52 -3.32
N GLY A 39 -6.73 7.22 -3.31
CA GLY A 39 -7.96 6.72 -2.67
C GLY A 39 -9.00 6.12 -3.61
N GLY A 40 -8.59 5.43 -4.68
CA GLY A 40 -9.47 4.58 -5.47
C GLY A 40 -9.77 3.24 -4.80
N GLY A 41 -10.68 2.45 -5.39
CA GLY A 41 -11.10 1.15 -4.86
C GLY A 41 -12.61 1.03 -4.64
N GLY A 42 -13.03 0.00 -3.92
CA GLY A 42 -14.40 -0.25 -3.54
C GLY A 42 -14.67 -1.72 -3.21
N THR A 43 -15.90 -1.96 -2.73
CA THR A 43 -16.41 -3.31 -2.52
C THR A 43 -17.09 -3.81 -3.79
N SER A 44 -16.60 -4.93 -4.33
CA SER A 44 -17.29 -5.71 -5.36
C SER A 44 -17.95 -6.92 -4.70
N SER A 45 -19.21 -7.19 -5.01
CA SER A 45 -19.95 -8.32 -4.43
C SER A 45 -20.63 -9.16 -5.51
N GLY A 46 -20.73 -10.46 -5.25
CA GLY A 46 -21.38 -11.43 -6.12
C GLY A 46 -21.72 -12.72 -5.37
N GLY A 47 -23.02 -13.03 -5.27
CA GLY A 47 -23.49 -14.17 -4.49
C GLY A 47 -23.14 -14.02 -3.01
N ALA A 48 -22.51 -15.04 -2.43
CA ALA A 48 -22.08 -15.05 -1.01
C ALA A 48 -20.71 -14.39 -0.78
N PHE A 49 -20.07 -13.85 -1.83
CA PHE A 49 -18.70 -13.35 -1.75
C PHE A 49 -18.67 -11.82 -1.90
N SER A 50 -17.80 -11.21 -1.11
CA SER A 50 -17.50 -9.79 -1.15
C SER A 50 -15.99 -9.61 -1.20
N ILE A 51 -15.51 -8.79 -2.14
CA ILE A 51 -14.11 -8.43 -2.32
C ILE A 51 -14.02 -6.93 -2.11
N ASN A 52 -13.25 -6.50 -1.11
CA ASN A 52 -12.93 -5.10 -0.93
C ASN A 52 -11.51 -4.84 -1.43
N GLY A 53 -11.37 -3.99 -2.44
CA GLY A 53 -10.07 -3.63 -3.00
C GLY A 53 -9.85 -2.12 -2.92
N THR A 54 -8.61 -1.70 -2.82
CA THR A 54 -8.21 -0.28 -2.94
C THR A 54 -7.50 -0.09 -4.30
N VAL A 55 -7.29 1.14 -4.79
CA VAL A 55 -6.42 1.46 -5.95
C VAL A 55 -5.75 2.81 -5.68
N GLY A 56 -4.41 2.89 -5.69
CA GLY A 56 -3.68 4.15 -5.49
C GLY A 56 -2.16 3.94 -5.39
N GLN A 57 -1.37 5.02 -5.47
CA GLN A 57 0.09 4.93 -5.33
C GLN A 57 0.51 4.67 -3.88
N PRO A 58 1.56 3.87 -3.61
CA PRO A 58 2.19 3.77 -2.29
C PRO A 58 3.08 4.99 -1.99
N ASP A 59 2.78 6.17 -2.52
CA ASP A 59 3.65 7.36 -2.44
C ASP A 59 3.81 7.89 -1.01
N ALA A 60 2.84 7.58 -0.15
CA ALA A 60 2.93 7.95 1.24
C ALA A 60 3.83 6.94 1.98
N GLY A 61 5.10 7.31 2.19
CA GLY A 61 6.08 6.54 2.97
C GLY A 61 5.90 6.67 4.49
N VAL A 62 6.89 6.17 5.25
CA VAL A 62 6.94 6.31 6.71
C VAL A 62 7.42 7.71 7.08
N LEU A 63 6.57 8.48 7.74
CA LEU A 63 6.92 9.76 8.36
C LEU A 63 7.14 9.55 9.85
N SER A 64 8.24 10.04 10.40
CA SER A 64 8.52 9.98 11.84
C SER A 64 8.89 11.34 12.40
N GLY A 65 8.45 11.61 13.63
CA GLY A 65 8.70 12.87 14.33
C GLY A 65 8.36 12.77 15.81
N GLY A 66 9.34 13.08 16.67
CA GLY A 66 9.19 12.87 18.12
C GLY A 66 8.97 11.39 18.46
N GLY A 67 7.95 11.09 19.26
CA GLY A 67 7.53 9.73 19.60
C GLY A 67 6.44 9.14 18.70
N TYR A 68 6.15 9.79 17.56
CA TYR A 68 5.05 9.40 16.66
C TYR A 68 5.59 8.94 15.31
N THR A 69 4.88 7.98 14.72
CA THR A 69 5.13 7.48 13.36
C THR A 69 3.80 7.48 12.61
N VAL A 70 3.80 8.03 11.41
CA VAL A 70 2.67 8.03 10.48
C VAL A 70 3.13 7.27 9.24
N GLU A 71 2.60 6.07 9.08
CA GLU A 71 2.78 5.31 7.84
C GLU A 71 1.67 5.73 6.89
N GLY A 72 2.03 6.25 5.72
CA GLY A 72 1.07 6.41 4.65
C GLY A 72 0.94 5.15 3.80
N GLY A 73 -0.03 5.13 2.90
CA GLY A 73 -0.12 4.14 1.83
C GLY A 73 -1.34 3.22 1.91
N TYR A 74 -1.38 2.33 0.91
CA TYR A 74 -2.51 1.50 0.47
C TYR A 74 -3.10 0.57 1.56
N TRP A 75 -2.37 0.34 2.66
CA TRP A 75 -2.80 -0.38 3.88
C TRP A 75 -2.03 0.12 5.12
N SER A 76 -2.11 1.42 5.43
CA SER A 76 -1.68 1.90 6.75
C SER A 76 -2.61 1.31 7.82
N GLY A 77 -2.17 0.25 8.49
CA GLY A 77 -3.03 -0.49 9.42
C GLY A 77 -2.55 -1.88 9.80
N VAL A 78 -1.47 -2.38 9.21
CA VAL A 78 -0.77 -3.56 9.71
C VAL A 78 0.73 -3.28 9.79
N SER A 79 1.11 -2.19 10.47
CA SER A 79 2.40 -2.20 11.15
C SER A 79 2.28 -3.21 12.30
N ILE A 80 2.51 -4.48 11.99
CA ILE A 80 2.86 -5.44 13.04
C ILE A 80 4.24 -5.00 13.51
N ILE A 81 4.30 -4.00 14.40
CA ILE A 81 5.50 -3.75 15.17
C ILE A 81 5.63 -4.96 16.09
N GLN A 82 6.15 -6.05 15.54
CA GLN A 82 6.71 -7.14 16.32
C GLN A 82 7.88 -6.51 17.07
N ASN A 83 7.70 -6.30 18.38
CA ASN A 83 8.81 -5.95 19.26
C ASN A 83 9.95 -6.94 18.98
N THR A 84 11.21 -6.49 19.00
CA THR A 84 12.38 -7.25 18.52
C THR A 84 12.63 -8.61 19.21
N ASN A 85 11.81 -9.01 20.18
CA ASN A 85 11.84 -10.33 20.83
C ASN A 85 10.42 -10.88 21.11
N ALA A 86 9.39 -10.39 20.42
CA ALA A 86 8.04 -10.91 20.55
C ALA A 86 7.90 -12.24 19.78
N PRO A 87 7.12 -13.20 20.30
CA PRO A 87 6.78 -14.40 19.55
C PRO A 87 5.85 -14.08 18.38
N ILE A 88 5.94 -14.88 17.34
CA ILE A 88 4.98 -14.86 16.23
C ILE A 88 3.68 -15.52 16.70
N LEU A 89 2.56 -14.79 16.56
CA LEU A 89 1.23 -15.33 16.72
C LEU A 89 0.78 -15.98 15.41
N ASN A 90 0.60 -17.30 15.41
CA ASN A 90 0.06 -18.06 14.29
C ASN A 90 -1.45 -18.21 14.44
N ILE A 91 -2.19 -18.07 13.35
CA ILE A 91 -3.64 -18.28 13.32
C ILE A 91 -3.96 -19.23 12.17
N ARG A 92 -4.67 -20.33 12.46
CA ARG A 92 -5.16 -21.26 11.45
C ARG A 92 -6.65 -21.57 11.65
N LEU A 93 -7.37 -21.78 10.56
CA LEU A 93 -8.76 -22.22 10.61
C LEU A 93 -8.85 -23.74 10.82
N ALA A 94 -9.81 -24.17 11.62
CA ALA A 94 -10.13 -25.55 11.91
C ALA A 94 -11.67 -25.72 12.02
N GLY A 95 -12.32 -26.00 10.89
CA GLY A 95 -13.79 -26.06 10.83
C GLY A 95 -14.42 -24.69 11.11
N SER A 96 -15.34 -24.62 12.06
CA SER A 96 -15.98 -23.38 12.52
C SER A 96 -15.17 -22.60 13.56
N ASN A 97 -13.92 -23.01 13.81
CA ASN A 97 -13.04 -22.42 14.82
C ASN A 97 -11.75 -21.90 14.19
N ALA A 98 -11.10 -20.95 14.87
CA ALA A 98 -9.71 -20.59 14.64
C ALA A 98 -8.87 -21.09 15.82
N ILE A 99 -7.68 -21.59 15.50
CA ILE A 99 -6.67 -22.01 16.46
C ILE A 99 -5.55 -20.98 16.39
N LEU A 100 -5.33 -20.29 17.51
CA LEU A 100 -4.23 -19.36 17.71
C LEU A 100 -3.11 -20.05 18.47
N SER A 101 -1.86 -19.82 18.07
CA SER A 101 -0.71 -20.41 18.76
C SER A 101 0.53 -19.53 18.77
N TRP A 102 1.31 -19.64 19.85
CA TRP A 102 2.61 -18.99 20.00
C TRP A 102 3.58 -19.85 20.83
N PRO A 103 4.91 -19.71 20.66
CA PRO A 103 5.89 -20.55 21.37
C PRO A 103 5.86 -20.41 22.89
N VAL A 104 5.97 -21.53 23.62
CA VAL A 104 6.14 -21.54 25.10
C VAL A 104 7.53 -21.08 25.53
N GLY A 105 8.53 -21.20 24.66
CA GLY A 105 9.92 -20.82 24.95
C GLY A 105 10.15 -19.32 25.13
N ILE A 106 9.15 -18.48 24.82
CA ILE A 106 9.21 -17.02 24.96
C ILE A 106 8.13 -16.57 25.96
N SER A 107 8.53 -16.44 27.23
CA SER A 107 7.63 -16.21 28.35
C SER A 107 7.14 -14.76 28.48
N GLY A 108 6.04 -14.58 29.21
CA GLY A 108 5.53 -13.28 29.63
C GLY A 108 4.55 -12.65 28.66
N PHE A 109 4.19 -13.31 27.56
CA PHE A 109 3.18 -12.85 26.62
C PHE A 109 1.82 -13.49 26.91
N SER A 110 0.78 -12.68 26.85
CA SER A 110 -0.63 -13.07 26.95
C SER A 110 -1.37 -12.72 25.66
N LEU A 111 -2.41 -13.49 25.34
CA LEU A 111 -3.27 -13.23 24.19
C LEU A 111 -4.34 -12.22 24.58
N GLU A 112 -4.41 -11.10 23.85
CA GLU A 112 -5.49 -10.14 23.93
C GLU A 112 -6.33 -10.17 22.65
N GLU A 113 -7.61 -9.87 22.79
CA GLU A 113 -8.58 -9.82 21.70
C GLU A 113 -9.37 -8.50 21.71
N THR A 114 -9.83 -8.09 20.52
CA THR A 114 -10.74 -6.95 20.36
C THR A 114 -11.66 -7.15 19.16
N GLY A 115 -12.89 -6.64 19.26
CA GLY A 115 -13.81 -6.50 18.12
C GLY A 115 -13.76 -5.11 17.47
N ALA A 116 -12.99 -4.17 18.03
CA ALA A 116 -12.91 -2.78 17.58
C ALA A 116 -11.44 -2.31 17.67
N PRO A 117 -10.57 -2.72 16.74
CA PRO A 117 -9.12 -2.45 16.81
C PRO A 117 -8.78 -0.95 16.88
N ASP A 118 -9.61 -0.10 16.26
CA ASP A 118 -9.41 1.36 16.24
C ASP A 118 -9.75 2.05 17.56
N SER A 119 -10.50 1.38 18.45
CA SER A 119 -10.89 1.94 19.75
C SER A 119 -9.74 1.92 20.78
N GLY A 120 -8.66 1.18 20.50
CA GLY A 120 -7.59 0.92 21.45
C GLY A 120 -8.00 0.03 22.64
N LEU A 121 -9.25 -0.44 22.69
CA LEU A 121 -9.75 -1.32 23.74
C LEU A 121 -9.42 -2.76 23.41
N TRP A 122 -8.48 -3.32 24.17
CA TRP A 122 -8.07 -4.72 24.11
C TRP A 122 -8.35 -5.37 25.46
N SER A 123 -8.83 -6.61 25.44
CA SER A 123 -9.07 -7.39 26.64
C SER A 123 -8.34 -8.73 26.56
N PRO A 124 -7.91 -9.32 27.69
CA PRO A 124 -7.40 -10.69 27.70
C PRO A 124 -8.39 -11.65 27.05
N THR A 125 -7.89 -12.69 26.38
CA THR A 125 -8.76 -13.73 25.85
C THR A 125 -9.54 -14.41 26.98
N SER A 126 -10.82 -14.65 26.75
CA SER A 126 -11.68 -15.39 27.68
C SER A 126 -11.55 -16.90 27.53
N GLN A 127 -10.90 -17.36 26.46
CA GLN A 127 -10.74 -18.78 26.17
C GLN A 127 -9.54 -19.37 26.90
N ALA A 128 -9.65 -20.66 27.23
CA ALA A 128 -8.58 -21.37 27.89
C ALA A 128 -7.34 -21.45 26.98
N VAL A 129 -6.19 -21.10 27.55
CA VAL A 129 -4.88 -21.36 26.95
C VAL A 129 -4.48 -22.78 27.31
N LEU A 130 -4.24 -23.60 26.29
CA LEU A 130 -3.78 -24.98 26.42
C LEU A 130 -2.34 -25.07 25.93
N ASP A 131 -1.49 -25.63 26.78
CA ASP A 131 -0.08 -25.77 26.49
C ASP A 131 0.23 -27.17 25.96
N THR A 132 1.04 -27.19 24.91
CA THR A 132 1.77 -28.38 24.47
C THR A 132 3.23 -28.23 24.86
N ASP A 133 4.08 -29.20 24.52
CA ASP A 133 5.52 -29.13 24.83
C ASP A 133 6.24 -27.93 24.20
N THR A 134 5.68 -27.34 23.13
CA THR A 134 6.35 -26.27 22.35
C THR A 134 5.50 -25.03 22.09
N THR A 135 4.17 -25.11 22.19
CA THR A 135 3.27 -23.99 21.89
C THR A 135 2.13 -23.85 22.88
N HIS A 136 1.84 -22.61 23.24
CA HIS A 136 0.56 -22.18 23.77
C HIS A 136 -0.49 -22.21 22.66
N THR A 137 -1.71 -22.62 22.97
CA THR A 137 -2.79 -22.78 21.99
C THR A 137 -4.11 -22.28 22.55
N VAL A 138 -4.86 -21.52 21.74
CA VAL A 138 -6.22 -21.05 22.09
C VAL A 138 -7.16 -21.38 20.94
N THR A 139 -8.30 -21.98 21.23
CA THR A 139 -9.35 -22.24 20.24
C THR A 139 -10.48 -21.24 20.42
N VAL A 140 -10.80 -20.50 19.37
CA VAL A 140 -11.87 -19.51 19.35
C VAL A 140 -12.89 -19.84 18.26
N PRO A 141 -14.18 -19.52 18.42
CA PRO A 141 -15.14 -19.58 17.33
C PRO A 141 -14.74 -18.60 16.21
N ALA A 142 -14.78 -19.06 14.95
CA ALA A 142 -14.48 -18.26 13.76
C ALA A 142 -15.77 -17.94 12.98
N VAL A 143 -16.80 -17.46 13.69
CA VAL A 143 -18.14 -17.24 13.12
C VAL A 143 -18.57 -15.78 13.27
N ASN A 144 -18.97 -15.19 12.13
CA ASN A 144 -19.77 -13.96 11.95
C ASN A 144 -19.33 -12.66 12.68
N ILE A 145 -18.15 -12.62 13.30
CA ILE A 145 -17.58 -11.41 13.92
C ILE A 145 -16.11 -11.35 13.56
N ILE A 146 -15.66 -10.20 13.03
CA ILE A 146 -14.23 -9.92 12.89
C ILE A 146 -13.69 -9.66 14.29
N LYS A 147 -12.77 -10.51 14.73
CA LYS A 147 -11.96 -10.30 15.94
C LYS A 147 -10.50 -10.15 15.54
N CYS A 148 -9.83 -9.20 16.16
CA CYS A 148 -8.40 -9.01 16.06
C CYS A 148 -7.71 -9.57 17.31
N TYR A 149 -6.50 -10.07 17.15
CA TYR A 149 -5.72 -10.70 18.21
C TYR A 149 -4.29 -10.16 18.23
N ARG A 150 -3.72 -10.02 19.43
CA ARG A 150 -2.32 -9.64 19.61
C ARG A 150 -1.70 -10.34 20.81
N LEU A 151 -0.38 -10.48 20.79
CA LEU A 151 0.39 -10.88 21.96
C LEU A 151 0.87 -9.63 22.70
N LYS A 152 0.58 -9.56 23.99
CA LYS A 152 0.96 -8.46 24.86
C LYS A 152 1.76 -8.99 26.05
N LYS A 153 2.91 -8.37 26.30
CA LYS A 153 3.72 -8.58 27.49
C LYS A 153 3.25 -7.67 28.62
#